data_AF-A0A9Q3EHB5-F1
#
_entry.id   AF-A0A9Q3EHB5-F1
#
_cell.length_a   1.000
_cell.length_b   1.000
_cell.length_c   1.000
_cell.angle_alpha   90.00
_cell.angle_beta   90.00
_cell.angle_gamma   90.00
#
_symmetry.space_group_name_H-M   'P 1'
#
loop_
_entity.id
_entity.type
_entity.pdbx_description
1 polymer ?
#
loop_
_entity_poly.entity_id
_entity_poly.type
_entity_poly.pdbx_seq_one_letter_code
_entity_poly.pdbx_strand_id
1 'polypeptide(L)'
;MTFDRIQILNQWLQTHETQQTPTLIIMDSNLHHPLWNLHKYNHTHTQARHLIKACGKKGFHLISPKHTPTFLGTVGRPKTIDLTWVNNITQNLQPKTQVQLNNHSSDHHPIITKITLPNSDTHTPKKHLSIQVKYLDIMLFLQTLQRNLTQETTMLNSIEAITQNLLTTITLAYNNQGKWVTTNPEGSKAWWNKEQLNSLVRLRNQARRKMLKHQTNKSKEEYYHYQKLFKQKVWELKSRTWRKFLAEKGLEHAYQAYKFTKDRQEDIITSLRNQDGNLIMDITEKVSLLFYGTSTVETTSNLDDIPQQQQPTLPPDFPSVTENEVINAIASLPKRKSSGPDGIPNKLIKVSKLLLTPKLTNLYNLCLKQGQYPREWKEV
;
A
#
# COMPACT_ATOMS: atom_id res chain seq x y z
N MET A 1 -23.23 8.81 4.05
CA MET A 1 -21.83 8.34 4.14
C MET A 1 -21.76 7.05 4.96
N THR A 2 -21.99 5.91 4.31
CA THR A 2 -21.55 4.61 4.82
C THR A 2 -20.03 4.59 4.78
N PHE A 3 -19.38 4.26 5.89
CA PHE A 3 -17.93 4.22 5.97
C PHE A 3 -17.51 2.78 5.62
N ASP A 4 -17.46 2.47 4.32
CA ASP A 4 -17.23 1.10 3.80
C ASP A 4 -15.93 0.46 4.33
N ARG A 5 -14.99 1.29 4.78
CA ARG A 5 -13.74 0.87 5.45
C ARG A 5 -13.98 -0.05 6.66
N ILE A 6 -15.09 0.11 7.41
CA ILE A 6 -15.39 -0.77 8.55
C ILE A 6 -15.80 -2.16 8.06
N GLN A 7 -16.52 -2.26 6.94
CA GLN A 7 -16.87 -3.54 6.34
C GLN A 7 -15.63 -4.25 5.82
N ILE A 8 -14.73 -3.52 5.15
CA ILE A 8 -13.41 -4.04 4.71
C ILE A 8 -12.60 -4.53 5.92
N LEU A 9 -12.53 -3.75 7.00
CA LEU A 9 -11.86 -4.16 8.23
C LEU A 9 -12.49 -5.43 8.83
N ASN A 10 -13.82 -5.51 8.87
CA ASN A 10 -14.51 -6.70 9.37
C ASN A 10 -14.19 -7.94 8.53
N GLN A 11 -14.20 -7.83 7.20
CA GLN A 11 -13.85 -8.93 6.31
C GLN A 11 -12.38 -9.35 6.52
N TRP A 12 -11.46 -8.39 6.65
CA TRP A 12 -10.06 -8.68 6.95
C TRP A 12 -9.91 -9.39 8.31
N LEU A 13 -10.57 -8.89 9.36
CA LEU A 13 -10.58 -9.51 10.69
C LEU A 13 -11.24 -10.91 10.70
N GLN A 14 -12.14 -11.21 9.75
CA GLN A 14 -12.73 -12.53 9.61
C GLN A 14 -11.78 -13.51 8.91
N THR A 15 -10.99 -13.03 7.94
CA THR A 15 -10.16 -13.86 7.06
C THR A 15 -8.74 -14.06 7.57
N HIS A 16 -8.17 -13.07 8.26
CA HIS A 16 -6.73 -13.04 8.60
C HIS A 16 -6.43 -13.10 10.11
N GLU A 17 -7.37 -12.72 10.98
CA GLU A 17 -7.14 -12.78 12.42
C GLU A 17 -7.38 -14.20 12.94
N THR A 18 -6.28 -14.91 13.23
CA THR A 18 -6.27 -16.29 13.73
C THR A 18 -6.24 -16.39 15.25
N GLN A 19 -6.22 -15.25 15.98
CA GLN A 19 -5.96 -15.18 17.42
C GLN A 19 -4.67 -15.87 17.88
N GLN A 20 -3.76 -16.19 16.95
CA GLN A 20 -2.48 -16.86 17.19
C GLN A 20 -1.28 -15.99 16.82
N THR A 21 -1.50 -14.92 16.04
CA THR A 21 -0.46 -13.99 15.63
C THR A 21 -0.57 -12.70 16.44
N PRO A 22 0.53 -12.15 17.00
CA PRO A 22 0.49 -10.81 17.58
C PRO A 22 0.15 -9.76 16.51
N THR A 23 -1.02 -9.12 16.63
CA THR A 23 -1.53 -8.14 15.67
C THR A 23 -1.68 -6.75 16.30
N LEU A 24 -1.19 -5.72 15.59
CA LEU A 24 -1.35 -4.30 15.89
C LEU A 24 -2.09 -3.61 14.73
N ILE A 25 -3.15 -2.88 15.03
CA ILE A 25 -3.90 -2.05 14.06
C ILE A 25 -3.68 -0.59 14.40
N ILE A 26 -3.13 0.17 13.46
CA ILE A 26 -2.95 1.63 13.57
C ILE A 26 -3.77 2.29 12.47
N MET A 27 -4.60 3.27 12.81
CA MET A 27 -5.48 3.92 11.84
C MET A 27 -5.74 5.38 12.16
N ASP A 28 -5.84 6.21 11.12
CA ASP A 28 -6.60 7.44 11.18
C ASP A 28 -8.07 7.10 10.92
N SER A 29 -8.86 7.05 11.98
CA SER A 29 -10.27 6.66 11.89
C SER A 29 -11.15 7.80 11.35
N ASN A 30 -10.76 9.06 11.57
CA ASN A 30 -11.67 10.20 11.46
C ASN A 30 -13.01 10.03 12.25
N LEU A 31 -13.04 9.13 13.24
CA LEU A 31 -14.22 8.82 14.04
C LEU A 31 -14.14 9.43 15.43
N HIS A 32 -15.30 9.81 15.96
CA HIS A 32 -15.44 10.38 17.30
C HIS A 32 -16.26 9.45 18.20
N HIS A 33 -15.75 9.19 19.40
CA HIS A 33 -16.43 8.40 20.42
C HIS A 33 -15.90 8.73 21.82
N PRO A 34 -16.75 8.72 22.88
CA PRO A 34 -16.33 9.03 24.26
C PRO A 34 -15.17 8.20 24.79
N LEU A 35 -14.94 7.00 24.24
CA LEU A 35 -13.83 6.13 24.64
C LEU A 35 -12.44 6.74 24.36
N TRP A 36 -12.32 7.60 23.36
CA TRP A 36 -11.04 8.23 23.00
C TRP A 36 -11.12 9.76 22.90
N ASN A 37 -12.32 10.33 22.80
CA ASN A 37 -12.53 11.78 22.79
C ASN A 37 -11.96 12.47 24.04
N LEU A 38 -11.71 13.77 23.92
CA LEU A 38 -11.40 14.64 25.05
C LEU A 38 -12.60 14.76 26.00
N HIS A 39 -12.35 15.04 27.28
CA HIS A 39 -13.36 15.08 28.37
C HIS A 39 -14.55 16.04 28.13
N LYS A 40 -14.50 16.91 27.11
CA LYS A 40 -15.58 17.87 26.77
C LYS A 40 -16.07 17.74 25.33
N TYR A 41 -15.68 16.68 24.62
CA TYR A 41 -16.06 16.46 23.23
C TYR A 41 -17.12 15.36 23.14
N ASN A 42 -18.38 15.79 23.10
CA ASN A 42 -19.55 14.91 23.26
C ASN A 42 -20.02 14.27 21.93
N HIS A 43 -19.47 14.71 20.80
CA HIS A 43 -19.87 14.21 19.49
C HIS A 43 -19.46 12.74 19.31
N THR A 44 -20.40 11.92 18.82
CA THR A 44 -20.22 10.47 18.65
C THR A 44 -20.73 10.03 17.28
N HIS A 45 -19.89 9.34 16.51
CA HIS A 45 -20.30 8.73 15.24
C HIS A 45 -20.87 7.32 15.45
N THR A 46 -21.94 6.96 14.75
CA THR A 46 -22.51 5.60 14.77
C THR A 46 -21.49 4.56 14.30
N GLN A 47 -20.73 4.90 13.27
CA GLN A 47 -19.63 4.08 12.75
C GLN A 47 -18.56 3.78 13.81
N ALA A 48 -18.34 4.69 14.77
CA ALA A 48 -17.41 4.44 15.86
C ALA A 48 -17.86 3.29 16.76
N ARG A 49 -19.18 3.16 17.00
CA ARG A 49 -19.75 2.02 17.72
C ARG A 49 -19.56 0.71 16.96
N HIS A 50 -19.69 0.74 15.64
CA HIS A 50 -19.46 -0.42 14.78
C HIS A 50 -17.99 -0.85 14.83
N LEU A 51 -17.05 0.10 14.78
CA LEU A 51 -15.62 -0.16 14.92
C LEU A 51 -15.30 -0.83 16.26
N ILE A 52 -15.82 -0.30 17.37
CA ILE A 52 -15.63 -0.88 18.71
C ILE A 52 -16.16 -2.31 18.75
N LYS A 53 -17.36 -2.57 18.22
CA LYS A 53 -17.96 -3.90 18.18
C LYS A 53 -17.17 -4.87 17.31
N ALA A 54 -16.69 -4.41 16.15
CA ALA A 54 -15.87 -5.19 15.22
C ALA A 54 -14.55 -5.65 15.87
N CYS A 55 -13.77 -4.70 16.40
CA CYS A 55 -12.51 -4.97 17.08
C CYS A 55 -12.73 -5.82 18.33
N GLY A 56 -13.69 -5.46 19.19
CA GLY A 56 -13.96 -6.17 20.43
C GLY A 56 -14.36 -7.64 20.23
N LYS A 57 -15.20 -7.94 19.23
CA LYS A 57 -15.59 -9.32 18.88
C LYS A 57 -14.39 -10.22 18.53
N LYS A 58 -13.30 -9.63 18.06
CA LYS A 58 -12.09 -10.33 17.63
C LYS A 58 -10.96 -10.26 18.66
N GLY A 59 -11.25 -9.78 19.88
CA GLY A 59 -10.29 -9.72 20.98
C GLY A 59 -9.29 -8.56 20.85
N PHE A 60 -9.64 -7.50 20.12
CA PHE A 60 -8.82 -6.29 20.05
C PHE A 60 -9.21 -5.27 21.13
N HIS A 61 -8.20 -4.67 21.73
CA HIS A 61 -8.29 -3.63 22.75
C HIS A 61 -7.69 -2.33 22.25
N LEU A 62 -8.35 -1.21 22.56
CA LEU A 62 -7.82 0.11 22.27
C LEU A 62 -6.76 0.48 23.29
N ILE A 63 -5.53 0.75 22.83
CA ILE A 63 -4.41 1.17 23.67
C ILE A 63 -3.97 2.63 23.44
N SER A 64 -4.66 3.35 22.56
CA SER A 64 -4.46 4.80 22.44
C SER A 64 -4.70 5.50 23.78
N PRO A 65 -3.84 6.45 24.18
CA PRO A 65 -4.04 7.22 25.39
C PRO A 65 -5.38 7.95 25.37
N LYS A 66 -6.20 7.73 26.41
CA LYS A 66 -7.46 8.45 26.59
C LYS A 66 -7.20 9.94 26.73
N HIS A 67 -8.13 10.74 26.24
CA HIS A 67 -8.14 12.21 26.39
C HIS A 67 -6.85 12.90 25.91
N THR A 68 -6.10 12.25 25.02
CA THR A 68 -4.87 12.80 24.46
C THR A 68 -5.13 13.12 22.99
N PRO A 69 -4.94 14.38 22.56
CA PRO A 69 -5.26 14.76 21.20
C PRO A 69 -4.22 14.25 20.22
N THR A 70 -4.68 13.71 19.10
CA THR A 70 -3.83 13.19 18.02
C THR A 70 -3.87 14.09 16.78
N PHE A 71 -4.80 15.05 16.73
CA PHE A 71 -4.95 15.98 15.61
C PHE A 71 -5.25 17.40 16.11
N LEU A 72 -4.70 18.40 15.42
CA LEU A 72 -5.04 19.82 15.61
C LEU A 72 -5.70 20.39 14.36
N GLY A 73 -7.00 20.69 14.47
CA GLY A 73 -7.74 21.33 13.38
C GLY A 73 -7.33 22.78 13.15
N THR A 74 -7.85 23.37 12.07
CA THR A 74 -7.60 24.75 11.62
C THR A 74 -7.88 25.82 12.67
N VAL A 75 -8.84 25.60 13.58
CA VAL A 75 -9.17 26.54 14.68
C VAL A 75 -8.38 26.23 15.96
N GLY A 76 -7.37 25.37 15.87
CA GLY A 76 -6.58 24.91 17.02
C GLY A 76 -7.38 24.05 18.00
N ARG A 77 -8.55 23.54 17.59
CA ARG A 77 -9.36 22.62 18.41
C ARG A 77 -8.74 21.22 18.35
N PRO A 78 -8.27 20.70 19.49
CA PRO A 78 -7.67 19.37 19.53
C PRO A 78 -8.73 18.27 19.37
N LYS A 79 -8.38 17.22 18.63
CA LYS A 79 -9.21 16.04 18.40
C LYS A 79 -8.39 14.77 18.59
N THR A 80 -9.06 13.67 18.91
CA THR A 80 -8.47 12.32 18.97
C THR A 80 -9.16 11.47 17.92
N ILE A 81 -8.45 11.18 16.83
CA ILE A 81 -8.98 10.43 15.66
C ILE A 81 -8.03 9.34 15.18
N ASP A 82 -6.76 9.38 15.62
CA ASP A 82 -5.76 8.38 15.31
C ASP A 82 -5.73 7.33 16.44
N LEU A 83 -6.02 6.08 16.09
CA LEU A 83 -6.27 5.00 17.04
C LEU A 83 -5.28 3.85 16.86
N THR A 84 -4.91 3.23 17.98
CA THR A 84 -4.04 2.06 18.05
C THR A 84 -4.76 0.96 18.81
N TRP A 85 -4.97 -0.18 18.15
CA TRP A 85 -5.60 -1.37 18.70
C TRP A 85 -4.65 -2.56 18.69
N VAL A 86 -4.75 -3.43 19.68
CA VAL A 86 -3.94 -4.64 19.80
C VAL A 86 -4.81 -5.83 20.16
N ASN A 87 -4.51 -7.00 19.60
CA ASN A 87 -5.18 -8.22 20.04
C ASN A 87 -4.66 -8.71 21.40
N ASN A 88 -5.36 -9.68 21.99
CA ASN A 88 -5.02 -10.27 23.30
C ASN A 88 -3.55 -10.72 23.39
N ILE A 89 -2.98 -11.32 22.34
CA ILE A 89 -1.59 -11.78 22.34
C ILE A 89 -0.64 -10.58 22.44
N THR A 90 -0.86 -9.58 21.60
CA THR A 90 -0.01 -8.37 21.61
C THR A 90 -0.15 -7.62 22.93
N GLN A 91 -1.33 -7.64 23.55
CA GLN A 91 -1.55 -7.05 24.87
C GLN A 91 -0.66 -7.70 25.95
N ASN A 92 -0.40 -9.01 25.86
CA ASN A 92 0.50 -9.72 26.79
C ASN A 92 1.96 -9.25 26.66
N LEU A 93 2.34 -8.65 25.53
CA LEU A 93 3.66 -8.02 25.32
C LEU A 93 3.76 -6.61 25.95
N GLN A 94 2.74 -6.20 26.70
CA GLN A 94 2.65 -4.92 27.41
C GLN A 94 3.00 -3.70 26.55
N PRO A 95 2.31 -3.49 25.41
CA PRO A 95 2.60 -2.41 24.49
C PRO A 95 2.34 -1.06 25.17
N LYS A 96 3.26 -0.10 25.02
CA LYS A 96 3.12 1.27 25.54
C LYS A 96 2.95 2.25 24.40
N THR A 97 1.78 2.87 24.32
CA THR A 97 1.46 3.89 23.32
C THR A 97 1.49 5.28 23.93
N GLN A 98 2.15 6.23 23.26
CA GLN A 98 2.21 7.63 23.66
C GLN A 98 2.09 8.55 22.46
N VAL A 99 1.42 9.68 22.63
CA VAL A 99 1.34 10.72 21.61
C VAL A 99 2.50 11.70 21.79
N GLN A 100 3.29 11.90 20.74
CA GLN A 100 4.38 12.85 20.73
C GLN A 100 3.90 14.23 20.29
N LEU A 101 4.31 15.25 21.03
CA LEU A 101 3.99 16.64 20.71
C LEU A 101 5.03 17.29 19.79
N ASN A 102 6.22 16.69 19.67
CA ASN A 102 7.24 17.13 18.73
C ASN A 102 6.93 16.61 17.33
N ASN A 103 6.78 17.50 16.36
CA ASN A 103 6.61 17.10 14.96
C ASN A 103 7.34 18.08 14.01
N HIS A 104 7.03 18.02 12.71
CA HIS A 104 7.59 18.91 11.68
C HIS A 104 6.50 19.68 10.92
N SER A 105 5.55 20.29 11.66
CA SER A 105 4.40 21.05 11.12
C SER A 105 3.25 20.19 10.59
N SER A 106 3.15 18.95 11.04
CA SER A 106 1.94 18.16 10.87
C SER A 106 0.84 18.68 11.80
N ASP A 107 -0.39 18.66 11.33
CA ASP A 107 -1.61 18.81 12.12
C ASP A 107 -1.88 17.53 12.93
N HIS A 108 -1.55 16.36 12.40
CA HIS A 108 -1.49 15.11 13.17
C HIS A 108 -0.25 15.05 14.09
N HIS A 109 -0.42 14.42 15.25
CA HIS A 109 0.61 14.13 16.22
C HIS A 109 1.15 12.71 16.01
N PRO A 110 2.48 12.52 15.98
CA PRO A 110 3.04 11.19 15.91
C PRO A 110 2.62 10.35 17.11
N ILE A 111 2.15 9.12 16.86
CA ILE A 111 1.89 8.13 17.89
C ILE A 111 3.05 7.15 17.90
N ILE A 112 3.66 6.96 19.08
CA ILE A 112 4.73 5.98 19.28
C ILE A 112 4.17 4.85 20.13
N THR A 113 4.11 3.66 19.55
CA THR A 113 3.83 2.40 20.26
C THR A 113 5.13 1.62 20.40
N LYS A 114 5.52 1.32 21.64
CA LYS A 114 6.68 0.49 21.96
C LYS A 114 6.20 -0.89 22.39
N ILE A 115 6.74 -1.93 21.77
CA ILE A 115 6.47 -3.33 22.09
C ILE A 115 7.79 -4.00 22.39
N THR A 116 7.87 -4.73 23.49
CA THR A 116 9.05 -5.51 23.86
C THR A 116 8.81 -6.96 23.46
N LEU A 117 9.66 -7.49 22.58
CA LEU A 117 9.57 -8.89 22.14
C LEU A 117 10.48 -9.76 23.02
N PRO A 118 9.98 -10.89 23.57
CA PRO A 118 10.85 -11.87 24.22
C PRO A 118 11.76 -12.51 23.17
N ASN A 119 13.07 -12.53 23.42
CA ASN A 119 14.12 -13.06 22.51
C ASN A 119 14.25 -12.31 21.17
N SER A 120 14.30 -10.98 21.18
CA SER A 120 14.78 -10.26 19.99
C SER A 120 16.30 -10.19 20.02
N ASP A 121 16.97 -11.04 19.25
CA ASP A 121 18.22 -10.62 18.62
C ASP A 121 17.91 -9.31 17.90
N THR A 122 18.69 -8.26 18.16
CA THR A 122 18.45 -6.90 17.67
C THR A 122 18.74 -6.79 16.18
N HIS A 123 18.03 -7.55 15.36
CA HIS A 123 18.05 -7.39 13.92
C HIS A 123 17.22 -6.16 13.56
N THR A 124 17.90 -5.05 13.27
CA THR A 124 17.27 -3.98 12.49
C THR A 124 16.72 -4.61 11.21
N PRO A 125 15.40 -4.55 10.95
CA PRO A 125 14.84 -5.17 9.76
C PRO A 125 15.49 -4.53 8.53
N LYS A 126 16.35 -5.30 7.86
CA LYS A 126 16.96 -4.87 6.60
C LYS A 126 15.84 -4.88 5.57
N LYS A 127 15.58 -3.75 4.90
CA LYS A 127 14.64 -3.75 3.79
C LYS A 127 15.34 -4.39 2.60
N HIS A 128 14.80 -5.50 2.12
CA HIS A 128 15.24 -6.03 0.84
C HIS A 128 14.64 -5.18 -0.28
N LEU A 129 15.49 -4.51 -1.05
CA LEU A 129 15.08 -3.79 -2.25
C LEU A 129 15.48 -4.63 -3.46
N SER A 130 14.49 -5.14 -4.19
CA SER A 130 14.71 -5.76 -5.49
C SER A 130 15.45 -4.78 -6.42
N ILE A 131 16.36 -5.32 -7.22
CA ILE A 131 17.09 -4.53 -8.20
C ILE A 131 16.12 -3.95 -9.23
N GLN A 132 16.39 -2.76 -9.78
CA GLN A 132 15.60 -2.32 -10.93
C GLN A 132 15.99 -3.18 -12.14
N VAL A 133 15.01 -3.71 -12.87
CA VAL A 133 15.24 -4.61 -14.02
C VAL A 133 16.21 -4.04 -15.09
N LYS A 134 16.35 -2.71 -15.18
CA LYS A 134 17.34 -2.08 -16.08
C LYS A 134 18.80 -2.34 -15.68
N TYR A 135 19.06 -2.59 -14.40
CA TYR A 135 20.39 -2.85 -13.84
C TYR A 135 20.63 -4.33 -13.52
N LEU A 136 19.71 -5.22 -13.93
CA LEU A 136 19.84 -6.66 -13.72
C LEU A 136 21.09 -7.21 -14.39
N ASP A 137 21.90 -7.97 -13.65
CA ASP A 137 22.92 -8.84 -14.22
C ASP A 137 22.23 -10.09 -14.79
N ILE A 138 22.13 -10.13 -16.12
CA ILE A 138 21.42 -11.19 -16.82
C ILE A 138 22.13 -12.54 -16.63
N MET A 139 23.47 -12.56 -16.64
CA MET A 139 24.24 -13.81 -16.55
C MET A 139 24.08 -14.44 -15.17
N LEU A 140 24.24 -13.63 -14.12
CA LEU A 140 24.05 -14.10 -12.74
C LEU A 140 22.60 -14.57 -12.49
N PHE A 141 21.62 -13.89 -13.08
CA PHE A 141 20.21 -14.27 -12.99
C PHE A 141 19.99 -15.65 -13.61
N LEU A 142 20.47 -15.86 -14.84
CA LEU A 142 20.31 -17.13 -15.56
C LEU A 142 21.03 -18.28 -14.85
N GLN A 143 22.25 -18.06 -14.35
CA GLN A 143 22.99 -19.07 -13.58
C GLN A 143 22.25 -19.46 -12.30
N THR A 144 21.74 -18.47 -11.55
CA THR A 144 20.99 -18.72 -10.30
C THR A 144 19.68 -19.45 -10.59
N LEU A 145 18.96 -19.01 -11.62
CA LEU A 145 17.70 -19.63 -12.05
C LEU A 145 17.91 -21.08 -12.48
N GLN A 146 18.92 -21.34 -13.34
CA GLN A 146 19.26 -22.68 -13.78
C GLN A 146 19.59 -23.58 -12.59
N ARG A 147 20.46 -23.14 -11.66
CA ARG A 147 20.80 -23.91 -10.46
C ARG A 147 19.55 -24.28 -9.65
N ASN A 148 18.67 -23.31 -9.39
CA ASN A 148 17.45 -23.55 -8.63
C ASN A 148 16.48 -24.51 -9.33
N LEU A 149 16.35 -24.41 -10.67
CA LEU A 149 15.51 -25.33 -11.46
C LEU A 149 16.09 -26.76 -11.56
N THR A 150 17.42 -26.92 -11.42
CA THR A 150 18.08 -28.23 -11.51
C THR A 150 18.10 -28.96 -10.17
N GLN A 151 18.05 -28.22 -9.05
CA GLN A 151 17.98 -28.78 -7.69
C GLN A 151 16.57 -29.28 -7.32
N GLU A 152 15.60 -29.22 -8.25
CA GLU A 152 14.28 -29.83 -8.08
C GLU A 152 14.39 -31.36 -8.08
N THR A 153 14.32 -31.97 -6.90
CA THR A 153 14.28 -33.43 -6.69
C THR A 153 12.87 -33.97 -6.46
N THR A 154 11.86 -33.10 -6.37
CA THR A 154 10.47 -33.50 -6.08
C THR A 154 9.66 -33.67 -7.37
N MET A 155 9.06 -34.85 -7.56
CA MET A 155 7.97 -35.01 -8.52
C MET A 155 6.76 -34.21 -8.04
N LEU A 156 6.64 -32.98 -8.53
CA LEU A 156 5.46 -32.14 -8.32
C LEU A 156 4.41 -32.56 -9.34
N ASN A 157 3.27 -33.06 -8.84
CA ASN A 157 2.23 -33.64 -9.70
C ASN A 157 1.00 -32.73 -9.84
N SER A 158 0.88 -31.67 -9.03
CA SER A 158 -0.21 -30.70 -9.13
C SER A 158 0.21 -29.45 -9.90
N ILE A 159 -0.71 -28.95 -10.71
CA ILE A 159 -0.56 -27.72 -11.52
C ILE A 159 -0.19 -26.53 -10.61
N GLU A 160 -0.84 -26.44 -9.45
CA GLU A 160 -0.61 -25.39 -8.46
C GLU A 160 0.80 -25.47 -7.87
N ALA A 161 1.27 -26.65 -7.48
CA ALA A 161 2.61 -26.77 -6.90
C ALA A 161 3.70 -26.46 -7.93
N ILE A 162 3.52 -26.90 -9.18
CA ILE A 162 4.44 -26.57 -10.28
C ILE A 162 4.46 -25.06 -10.52
N THR A 163 3.28 -24.42 -10.57
CA THR A 163 3.18 -22.97 -10.83
C THR A 163 3.82 -22.17 -9.70
N GLN A 164 3.47 -22.47 -8.44
CA GLN A 164 4.05 -21.82 -7.26
C GLN A 164 5.56 -21.98 -7.19
N ASN A 165 6.07 -23.17 -7.53
CA ASN A 165 7.49 -23.41 -7.58
C ASN A 165 8.15 -22.51 -8.64
N LEU A 166 7.65 -22.50 -9.88
CA LEU A 166 8.22 -21.67 -10.95
C LEU A 166 8.24 -20.19 -10.56
N LEU A 167 7.14 -19.67 -10.04
CA LEU A 167 7.04 -18.29 -9.57
C LEU A 167 8.05 -18.00 -8.46
N THR A 168 8.13 -18.88 -7.45
CA THR A 168 9.06 -18.73 -6.33
C THR A 168 10.51 -18.77 -6.81
N THR A 169 10.85 -19.71 -7.69
CA THR A 169 12.19 -19.92 -8.22
C THR A 169 12.67 -18.72 -9.05
N ILE A 170 11.81 -18.18 -9.93
CA ILE A 170 12.11 -16.95 -10.69
C ILE A 170 12.27 -15.76 -9.75
N THR A 171 11.34 -15.61 -8.81
CA THR A 171 11.32 -14.49 -7.86
C THR A 171 12.55 -14.49 -6.95
N LEU A 172 12.98 -15.64 -6.45
CA LEU A 172 14.20 -15.80 -5.66
C LEU A 172 15.44 -15.48 -6.48
N ALA A 173 15.57 -16.00 -7.70
CA ALA A 173 16.71 -15.71 -8.56
C ALA A 173 16.85 -14.20 -8.86
N TYR A 174 15.72 -13.53 -9.06
CA TYR A 174 15.67 -12.08 -9.26
C TYR A 174 16.00 -11.30 -7.98
N ASN A 175 15.39 -11.68 -6.86
CA ASN A 175 15.58 -11.00 -5.58
C ASN A 175 16.99 -11.22 -5.02
N ASN A 176 17.69 -12.31 -5.34
CA ASN A 176 19.07 -12.51 -4.88
C ASN A 176 20.05 -11.43 -5.38
N GLN A 177 19.71 -10.70 -6.45
CA GLN A 177 20.48 -9.53 -6.90
C GLN A 177 20.02 -8.21 -6.29
N GLY A 178 18.96 -8.25 -5.49
CA GLY A 178 18.53 -7.13 -4.67
C GLY A 178 19.58 -6.79 -3.62
N LYS A 179 19.41 -5.63 -3.01
CA LYS A 179 20.28 -5.18 -1.92
C LYS A 179 19.49 -5.08 -0.63
N TRP A 180 20.09 -5.63 0.41
CA TRP A 180 19.66 -5.39 1.77
C TRP A 180 20.12 -3.99 2.18
N VAL A 181 19.18 -3.08 2.31
CA VAL A 181 19.46 -1.70 2.69
C VAL A 181 18.95 -1.47 4.09
N THR A 182 19.82 -0.97 4.96
CA THR A 182 19.41 -0.37 6.23
C THR A 182 18.70 0.93 5.91
N THR A 183 17.55 1.17 6.52
CA THR A 183 16.90 2.47 6.43
C THR A 183 17.89 3.53 6.89
N ASN A 184 18.32 4.43 6.00
CA ASN A 184 19.20 5.53 6.40
C ASN A 184 18.36 6.53 7.21
N PRO A 185 18.52 6.62 8.55
CA PRO A 185 17.75 7.55 9.36
C PRO A 185 18.10 9.02 9.06
N GLU A 186 19.21 9.27 8.37
CA GLU A 186 19.72 10.60 8.05
C GLU A 186 19.28 11.12 6.68
N GLY A 187 18.53 10.33 5.90
CA GLY A 187 17.99 10.70 4.60
C GLY A 187 16.90 11.77 4.67
N SER A 188 17.17 12.91 5.30
CA SER A 188 16.33 14.09 5.23
C SER A 188 16.30 14.62 3.80
N LYS A 189 15.18 15.23 3.40
CA LYS A 189 15.07 15.78 2.04
C LYS A 189 16.20 16.78 1.78
N ALA A 190 16.71 16.87 0.55
CA ALA A 190 17.84 17.74 0.21
C ALA A 190 17.66 19.22 0.58
N TRP A 191 16.42 19.71 0.70
CA TRP A 191 16.10 21.07 1.15
C TRP A 191 16.07 21.23 2.68
N TRP A 192 16.08 20.14 3.44
CA TRP A 192 16.03 20.17 4.89
C TRP A 192 17.40 20.55 5.47
N ASN A 193 17.52 21.80 5.92
CA ASN A 193 18.72 22.27 6.60
C ASN A 193 18.51 22.19 8.13
N LYS A 194 19.21 21.26 8.79
CA LYS A 194 19.09 21.04 10.25
C LYS A 194 19.49 22.26 11.06
N GLU A 195 20.59 22.93 10.72
CA GLU A 195 21.10 24.11 11.45
C GLU A 195 20.08 25.25 11.48
N GLN A 196 19.42 25.52 10.35
CA GLN A 196 18.46 26.61 10.23
C GLN A 196 17.06 26.25 10.76
N LEU A 197 16.65 24.99 10.68
CA LEU A 197 15.29 24.56 11.07
C LEU A 197 15.20 24.06 12.52
N ASN A 198 16.26 23.51 13.11
CA ASN A 198 16.18 22.89 14.43
C ASN A 198 15.75 23.87 15.52
N SER A 199 16.27 25.10 15.51
CA SER A 199 15.87 26.16 16.46
C SER A 199 14.38 26.50 16.32
N LEU A 200 13.90 26.70 15.08
CA LEU A 200 12.50 26.99 14.78
C LEU A 200 11.58 25.82 15.15
N VAL A 201 12.00 24.57 14.91
CA VAL A 201 11.26 23.37 15.33
C VAL A 201 11.15 23.32 16.85
N ARG A 202 12.24 23.59 17.58
CA ARG A 202 12.26 23.61 19.05
C ARG A 202 11.32 24.67 19.60
N LEU A 203 11.43 25.92 19.14
CA LEU A 203 10.59 27.05 19.58
C LEU A 203 9.11 26.79 19.28
N ARG A 204 8.79 26.36 18.05
CA ARG A 204 7.42 26.02 17.67
C ARG A 204 6.85 24.89 18.53
N ASN A 205 7.61 23.82 18.78
CA ASN A 205 7.15 22.71 19.61
C ASN A 205 6.99 23.12 21.09
N GLN A 206 7.82 24.04 21.61
CA GLN A 206 7.65 24.63 22.93
C GLN A 206 6.36 25.46 23.01
N ALA A 207 6.11 26.33 22.03
CA ALA A 207 4.88 27.11 21.94
C ALA A 207 3.64 26.20 21.79
N ARG A 208 3.73 25.12 21.00
CA ARG A 208 2.66 24.10 20.88
C ARG A 208 2.33 23.47 22.23
N ARG A 209 3.34 23.07 23.01
CA ARG A 209 3.13 22.52 24.38
C ARG A 209 2.43 23.53 25.29
N LYS A 210 2.84 24.80 25.28
CA LYS A 210 2.15 25.87 26.02
C LYS A 210 0.70 26.03 25.58
N MET A 211 0.45 26.06 24.27
CA MET A 211 -0.89 26.19 23.69
C MET A 211 -1.81 25.06 24.13
N LEU A 212 -1.35 23.81 24.07
CA LEU A 212 -2.16 22.65 24.49
C LEU A 212 -2.43 22.63 26.00
N LYS A 213 -1.46 23.07 26.81
CA LYS A 213 -1.59 23.12 28.27
C LYS A 213 -2.52 24.24 28.73
N HIS A 214 -2.36 25.45 28.20
CA HIS A 214 -3.02 26.65 28.72
C HIS A 214 -4.27 27.05 27.93
N GLN A 215 -4.33 26.76 26.63
CA GLN A 215 -5.47 27.03 25.74
C GLN A 215 -5.94 28.50 25.70
N THR A 216 -5.11 29.45 26.14
CA THR A 216 -5.36 30.90 26.08
C THR A 216 -5.07 31.50 24.70
N ASN A 217 -5.61 32.70 24.42
CA ASN A 217 -5.32 33.40 23.16
C ASN A 217 -3.83 33.70 22.97
N LYS A 218 -3.16 34.18 24.03
CA LYS A 218 -1.71 34.44 24.02
C LYS A 218 -0.87 33.22 23.65
N SER A 219 -1.21 32.04 24.19
CA SER A 219 -0.45 30.81 23.87
C SER A 219 -0.73 30.29 22.46
N LYS A 220 -1.94 30.53 21.92
CA LYS A 220 -2.26 30.27 20.51
C LYS A 220 -1.50 31.22 19.58
N GLU A 221 -1.47 32.51 19.88
CA GLU A 221 -0.71 33.51 19.11
C GLU A 221 0.78 33.19 19.05
N GLU A 222 1.39 32.82 20.19
CA GLU A 222 2.79 32.39 20.26
C GLU A 222 3.04 31.17 19.34
N TYR A 223 2.15 30.18 19.37
CA TYR A 223 2.25 29.02 18.48
C TYR A 223 2.13 29.40 17.00
N TYR A 224 1.11 30.19 16.62
CA TYR A 224 0.90 30.60 15.24
C TYR A 224 2.03 31.49 14.70
N HIS A 225 2.63 32.32 15.55
CA HIS A 225 3.81 33.10 15.22
C HIS A 225 4.98 32.19 14.79
N TYR A 226 5.40 31.24 15.63
CA TYR A 226 6.48 30.32 15.28
C TYR A 226 6.12 29.34 14.16
N GLN A 227 4.83 28.98 14.03
CA GLN A 227 4.34 28.16 12.94
C GLN A 227 4.45 28.89 11.59
N LYS A 228 4.16 30.20 11.56
CA LYS A 228 4.32 31.06 10.37
C LYS A 228 5.80 31.17 10.00
N LEU A 229 6.67 31.50 10.96
CA LEU A 229 8.12 31.58 10.73
C LEU A 229 8.70 30.26 10.21
N PHE A 230 8.31 29.14 10.81
CA PHE A 230 8.73 27.81 10.34
C PHE A 230 8.29 27.53 8.89
N LYS A 231 7.02 27.81 8.54
CA LYS A 231 6.51 27.61 7.17
C LYS A 231 7.23 28.49 6.16
N GLN A 232 7.48 29.77 6.51
CA GLN A 232 8.24 30.69 5.66
C GLN A 232 9.66 30.18 5.41
N LYS A 233 10.36 29.72 6.46
CA LYS A 233 11.71 29.18 6.32
C LYS A 233 11.75 27.89 5.49
N VAL A 234 10.78 26.99 5.69
CA VAL A 234 10.64 25.78 4.86
C VAL A 234 10.40 26.13 3.40
N TRP A 235 9.54 27.13 3.12
CA TRP A 235 9.30 27.59 1.75
C TRP A 235 10.57 28.18 1.12
N GLU A 236 11.30 29.05 1.84
CA GLU A 236 12.57 29.62 1.40
C GLU A 236 13.59 28.51 1.03
N LEU A 237 13.77 27.53 1.92
CA LEU A 237 14.69 26.42 1.70
C LEU A 237 14.31 25.55 0.51
N LYS A 238 13.03 25.20 0.37
CA LYS A 238 12.51 24.48 -0.79
C LYS A 238 12.75 25.24 -2.09
N SER A 239 12.40 26.53 -2.12
CA SER A 239 12.59 27.40 -3.28
C SER A 239 14.07 27.53 -3.65
N ARG A 240 14.96 27.67 -2.68
CA ARG A 240 16.41 27.74 -2.90
C ARG A 240 16.95 26.44 -3.50
N THR A 241 16.60 25.29 -2.94
CA THR A 241 17.02 23.99 -3.47
C THR A 241 16.45 23.75 -4.87
N TRP A 242 15.23 24.18 -5.14
CA TRP A 242 14.64 24.14 -6.47
C TRP A 242 15.41 24.98 -7.49
N ARG A 243 15.76 26.23 -7.14
CA ARG A 243 16.57 27.09 -8.01
C ARG A 243 17.96 26.50 -8.28
N LYS A 244 18.61 25.92 -7.26
CA LYS A 244 19.89 25.21 -7.43
C LYS A 244 19.75 24.02 -8.38
N PHE A 245 18.72 23.21 -8.19
CA PHE A 245 18.40 22.09 -9.08
C PHE A 245 18.27 22.55 -10.54
N LEU A 246 17.54 23.64 -10.80
CA LEU A 246 17.39 24.19 -12.15
C LEU A 246 18.71 24.72 -12.74
N ALA A 247 19.56 25.32 -11.91
CA ALA A 247 20.85 25.86 -12.35
C ALA A 247 21.89 24.77 -12.65
N GLU A 248 21.92 23.69 -11.87
CA GLU A 248 22.99 22.67 -11.92
C GLU A 248 22.72 21.53 -12.90
N LYS A 249 21.45 21.15 -13.15
CA LYS A 249 21.11 19.86 -13.82
C LYS A 249 20.87 19.93 -15.33
N GLY A 250 20.97 21.11 -15.94
CA GLY A 250 20.95 21.31 -17.40
C GLY A 250 19.75 20.69 -18.15
N LEU A 251 19.83 20.61 -19.48
CA LEU A 251 18.76 20.11 -20.36
C LEU A 251 18.41 18.63 -20.12
N GLU A 252 19.34 17.80 -19.64
CA GLU A 252 19.09 16.37 -19.37
C GLU A 252 17.97 16.11 -18.35
N HIS A 253 17.75 17.05 -17.44
CA HIS A 253 16.71 16.97 -16.40
C HIS A 253 15.56 17.95 -16.64
N ALA A 254 15.55 18.67 -17.78
CA ALA A 254 14.50 19.62 -18.12
C ALA A 254 13.11 18.94 -18.14
N TYR A 255 13.04 17.69 -18.58
CA TYR A 255 11.79 16.91 -18.52
C TYR A 255 11.30 16.64 -17.08
N GLN A 256 12.22 16.44 -16.13
CA GLN A 256 11.85 16.31 -14.71
C GLN A 256 11.34 17.64 -14.17
N ALA A 257 11.99 18.75 -14.53
CA ALA A 257 11.53 20.09 -14.16
C ALA A 257 10.14 20.40 -14.73
N TYR A 258 9.93 20.10 -16.03
CA TYR A 258 8.66 20.26 -16.73
C TYR A 258 7.50 19.51 -16.08
N LYS A 259 7.73 18.30 -15.53
CA LYS A 259 6.71 17.57 -14.77
C LYS A 259 6.18 18.33 -13.55
N PHE A 260 6.99 19.19 -12.93
CA PHE A 260 6.58 20.01 -11.79
C PHE A 260 5.95 21.35 -12.20
N THR A 261 6.08 21.77 -13.47
CA THR A 261 5.47 22.98 -14.01
C THR A 261 4.17 22.70 -14.74
N LYS A 262 3.88 21.44 -15.09
CA LYS A 262 2.55 21.07 -15.53
C LYS A 262 1.58 21.47 -14.43
N ASP A 263 0.58 22.27 -14.78
CA ASP A 263 -0.58 22.42 -13.91
C ASP A 263 -1.04 21.01 -13.54
N ARG A 264 -1.32 20.80 -12.25
CA ARG A 264 -2.17 19.68 -11.89
C ARG A 264 -3.48 19.96 -12.61
N GLN A 265 -3.65 19.32 -13.76
CA GLN A 265 -4.96 18.88 -14.18
C GLN A 265 -5.39 17.97 -13.03
N GLU A 266 -6.01 18.57 -12.00
CA GLU A 266 -6.98 17.82 -11.26
C GLU A 266 -7.93 17.37 -12.35
N ASP A 267 -7.94 16.06 -12.63
CA ASP A 267 -8.96 15.44 -13.45
C ASP A 267 -10.27 15.60 -12.66
N ILE A 268 -10.77 16.84 -12.61
CA ILE A 268 -12.06 17.17 -12.06
C ILE A 268 -13.01 16.61 -13.10
N ILE A 269 -13.39 15.35 -12.89
CA ILE A 269 -14.57 14.80 -13.53
C ILE A 269 -15.69 15.76 -13.14
N THR A 270 -16.16 16.54 -14.10
CA THR A 270 -17.26 17.49 -13.92
C THR A 270 -18.47 16.78 -13.32
N SER A 271 -19.37 17.54 -12.70
CA SER A 271 -20.63 16.98 -12.20
C SER A 271 -21.36 16.21 -13.29
N LEU A 272 -21.78 14.98 -13.00
CA LEU A 272 -22.56 14.16 -13.92
C LEU A 272 -24.05 14.33 -13.62
N ARG A 273 -24.92 14.18 -14.61
CA ARG A 273 -26.37 14.11 -14.37
C ARG A 273 -26.79 12.65 -14.23
N ASN A 274 -27.59 12.35 -13.23
CA ASN A 274 -28.24 11.05 -13.12
C ASN A 274 -29.45 10.95 -14.07
N GLN A 275 -30.08 9.76 -14.11
CA GLN A 275 -31.26 9.51 -14.95
C GLN A 275 -32.45 10.42 -14.59
N ASP A 276 -32.53 10.89 -13.34
CA ASP A 276 -33.55 11.84 -12.86
C ASP A 276 -33.19 13.32 -13.13
N GLY A 277 -32.06 13.60 -13.79
CA GLY A 277 -31.59 14.94 -14.12
C GLY A 277 -30.83 15.69 -13.02
N ASN A 278 -30.64 15.08 -11.85
CA ASN A 278 -29.93 15.64 -10.71
C ASN A 278 -28.41 15.65 -10.92
N LEU A 279 -27.74 16.70 -10.44
CA LEU A 279 -26.29 16.88 -10.52
C LEU A 279 -25.57 16.12 -9.41
N ILE A 280 -24.76 15.15 -9.80
CA ILE A 280 -23.92 14.32 -8.94
C ILE A 280 -22.52 14.91 -8.88
N MET A 281 -22.08 15.29 -7.67
CA MET A 281 -20.75 15.86 -7.42
C MET A 281 -19.78 14.89 -6.75
N ASP A 282 -20.30 13.92 -6.01
CA ASP A 282 -19.49 12.91 -5.29
C ASP A 282 -18.76 11.98 -6.27
N ILE A 283 -17.48 11.71 -6.02
CA ILE A 283 -16.65 10.91 -6.92
C ILE A 283 -17.08 9.44 -6.96
N THR A 284 -17.56 8.90 -5.83
CA THR A 284 -18.02 7.51 -5.72
C THR A 284 -19.30 7.34 -6.51
N GLU A 285 -20.24 8.28 -6.35
CA GLU A 285 -21.48 8.27 -7.12
C GLU A 285 -21.22 8.49 -8.61
N LYS A 286 -20.30 9.39 -9.00
CA LYS A 286 -19.89 9.57 -10.41
C LYS A 286 -19.31 8.30 -11.01
N VAL A 287 -18.42 7.62 -10.27
CA VAL A 287 -17.84 6.33 -10.67
C VAL A 287 -18.96 5.32 -10.87
N SER A 288 -19.83 5.13 -9.89
CA SER A 288 -21.00 4.25 -10.01
C SER A 288 -21.85 4.59 -11.23
N LEU A 289 -22.09 5.87 -11.51
CA LEU A 289 -22.91 6.31 -12.64
C LEU A 289 -22.26 6.08 -14.01
N LEU A 290 -20.94 6.22 -14.11
CA LEU A 290 -20.17 5.91 -15.33
C LEU A 290 -20.05 4.40 -15.58
N PHE A 291 -19.94 3.61 -14.51
CA PHE A 291 -19.86 2.15 -14.59
C PHE A 291 -21.24 1.50 -14.79
N TYR A 292 -22.30 2.18 -14.34
CA TYR A 292 -23.69 1.80 -14.58
C TYR A 292 -23.97 1.84 -16.09
N GLY A 293 -24.06 0.65 -16.70
CA GLY A 293 -24.29 0.48 -18.14
C GLY A 293 -23.06 0.08 -18.96
N THR A 294 -21.82 0.24 -18.44
CA THR A 294 -20.59 -0.08 -19.20
C THR A 294 -19.83 -1.29 -18.67
N SER A 295 -19.94 -1.64 -17.38
CA SER A 295 -19.24 -2.81 -16.81
C SER A 295 -20.01 -3.57 -15.73
N THR A 296 -21.12 -3.04 -15.23
CA THR A 296 -21.94 -3.67 -14.17
C THR A 296 -23.32 -4.09 -14.66
N VAL A 297 -23.52 -4.17 -15.98
CA VAL A 297 -24.74 -4.81 -16.47
C VAL A 297 -24.56 -6.29 -16.19
N GLU A 298 -25.15 -6.75 -15.10
CA GLU A 298 -25.59 -8.14 -14.98
C GLU A 298 -26.71 -8.31 -16.02
N THR A 299 -26.37 -8.26 -17.31
CA THR A 299 -27.22 -8.84 -18.32
C THR A 299 -27.16 -10.32 -18.00
N THR A 300 -28.20 -10.81 -17.35
CA THR A 300 -28.57 -12.21 -17.50
C THR A 300 -28.85 -12.36 -18.98
N SER A 301 -27.83 -12.72 -19.75
CA SER A 301 -28.02 -13.19 -21.11
C SER A 301 -29.06 -14.29 -20.98
N ASN A 302 -30.22 -14.11 -21.59
CA ASN A 302 -31.16 -15.20 -21.70
C ASN A 302 -30.44 -16.27 -22.53
N LEU A 303 -30.11 -17.41 -21.91
CA LEU A 303 -29.45 -18.53 -22.59
C LEU A 303 -30.49 -19.60 -22.98
N ASP A 304 -31.79 -19.32 -22.84
CA ASP A 304 -32.87 -20.26 -23.17
C ASP A 304 -32.88 -20.63 -24.67
N ASP A 305 -32.37 -19.73 -25.52
CA ASP A 305 -32.21 -19.92 -26.97
C ASP A 305 -30.86 -20.55 -27.34
N ILE A 306 -29.92 -20.65 -26.40
CA ILE A 306 -28.70 -21.44 -26.56
C ILE A 306 -29.11 -22.90 -26.31
N PRO A 307 -29.07 -23.76 -27.34
CA PRO A 307 -29.28 -25.18 -27.13
C PRO A 307 -28.33 -25.61 -26.02
N GLN A 308 -28.82 -26.26 -24.97
CA GLN A 308 -27.95 -26.87 -23.95
C GLN A 308 -26.94 -27.73 -24.71
N GLN A 309 -25.72 -27.22 -24.89
CA GLN A 309 -24.66 -28.01 -25.47
C GLN A 309 -24.48 -29.14 -24.48
N GLN A 310 -24.82 -30.36 -24.91
CA GLN A 310 -24.41 -31.55 -24.20
C GLN A 310 -22.91 -31.36 -23.98
N GLN A 311 -22.50 -31.28 -22.70
CA GLN A 311 -21.08 -31.23 -22.41
C GLN A 311 -20.46 -32.39 -23.20
N PRO A 312 -19.50 -32.11 -24.09
CA PRO A 312 -18.97 -33.15 -24.94
C PRO A 312 -18.56 -34.31 -24.02
N THR A 313 -19.08 -35.50 -24.31
CA THR A 313 -18.89 -36.71 -23.49
C THR A 313 -17.42 -37.12 -23.40
N LEU A 314 -16.59 -36.52 -24.25
CA LEU A 314 -15.15 -36.63 -24.28
C LEU A 314 -14.55 -35.22 -24.09
N PRO A 315 -13.51 -35.07 -23.24
CA PRO A 315 -12.78 -33.81 -23.18
C PRO A 315 -12.27 -33.45 -24.59
N PRO A 316 -12.35 -32.18 -25.01
CA PRO A 316 -11.82 -31.75 -26.30
C PRO A 316 -10.36 -32.19 -26.45
N ASP A 317 -10.07 -32.89 -27.54
CA ASP A 317 -8.73 -33.35 -27.88
C ASP A 317 -7.92 -32.15 -28.40
N PHE A 318 -7.29 -31.43 -27.48
CA PHE A 318 -6.39 -30.34 -27.84
C PHE A 318 -5.04 -30.92 -28.24
N PRO A 319 -4.45 -30.46 -29.37
CA PRO A 319 -3.09 -30.83 -29.69
C PRO A 319 -2.14 -30.39 -28.56
N SER A 320 -1.11 -31.18 -28.31
CA SER A 320 -0.11 -30.83 -27.31
C SER A 320 0.62 -29.55 -27.72
N VAL A 321 0.77 -28.62 -26.77
CA VAL A 321 1.58 -27.42 -26.91
C VAL A 321 3.04 -27.82 -27.11
N THR A 322 3.66 -27.22 -28.11
CA THR A 322 5.06 -27.41 -28.48
C THR A 322 5.95 -26.35 -27.84
N GLU A 323 7.23 -26.68 -27.66
CA GLU A 323 8.22 -25.71 -27.15
C GLU A 323 8.35 -24.48 -28.07
N ASN A 324 8.18 -24.66 -29.38
CA ASN A 324 8.22 -23.55 -30.35
C ASN A 324 7.07 -22.55 -30.14
N GLU A 325 5.87 -23.02 -29.83
CA GLU A 325 4.74 -22.14 -29.50
C GLU A 325 5.03 -21.32 -28.25
N VAL A 326 5.59 -21.95 -27.21
CA VAL A 326 5.99 -21.27 -25.97
C VAL A 326 7.10 -20.25 -26.23
N ILE A 327 8.11 -20.61 -27.03
CA ILE A 327 9.20 -19.69 -27.45
C ILE A 327 8.62 -18.46 -28.15
N ASN A 328 7.69 -18.66 -29.08
CA ASN A 328 7.05 -17.59 -29.85
C ASN A 328 6.18 -16.71 -28.95
N ALA A 329 5.43 -17.31 -28.03
CA ALA A 329 4.63 -16.58 -27.04
C ALA A 329 5.52 -15.71 -26.13
N ILE A 330 6.63 -16.24 -25.61
CA ILE A 330 7.57 -15.46 -24.81
C ILE A 330 8.19 -14.33 -25.65
N ALA A 331 8.51 -14.60 -26.92
CA ALA A 331 9.09 -13.61 -27.82
C ALA A 331 8.13 -12.45 -28.13
N SER A 332 6.81 -12.69 -28.18
CA SER A 332 5.81 -11.65 -28.46
C SER A 332 5.54 -10.72 -27.26
N LEU A 333 5.93 -11.12 -26.03
CA LEU A 333 5.68 -10.32 -24.82
C LEU A 333 6.24 -8.89 -24.90
N PRO A 334 5.48 -7.83 -24.58
CA PRO A 334 5.98 -6.47 -24.61
C PRO A 334 7.01 -6.22 -23.49
N LYS A 335 8.25 -5.88 -23.87
CA LYS A 335 9.41 -5.79 -22.94
C LYS A 335 9.29 -4.72 -21.84
N ARG A 336 8.52 -3.64 -22.09
CA ARG A 336 8.42 -2.45 -21.22
C ARG A 336 7.05 -2.30 -20.55
N LYS A 337 6.22 -3.34 -20.54
CA LYS A 337 4.97 -3.32 -19.77
C LYS A 337 5.26 -3.58 -18.28
N SER A 338 4.35 -3.10 -17.44
CA SER A 338 4.33 -3.41 -16.01
C SER A 338 4.21 -4.91 -15.80
N SER A 339 4.78 -5.43 -14.71
CA SER A 339 4.53 -6.79 -14.26
C SER A 339 3.03 -7.00 -14.00
N GLY A 340 2.57 -8.24 -14.15
CA GLY A 340 1.22 -8.64 -13.73
C GLY A 340 1.11 -8.76 -12.21
N PRO A 341 0.00 -9.36 -11.71
CA PRO A 341 -0.21 -9.65 -10.30
C PRO A 341 0.92 -10.49 -9.67
N ASP A 342 1.61 -11.30 -10.48
CA ASP A 342 2.78 -12.11 -10.10
C ASP A 342 4.03 -11.29 -9.74
N GLY A 343 4.07 -9.99 -10.06
CA GLY A 343 5.23 -9.14 -9.85
C GLY A 343 6.43 -9.43 -10.77
N ILE A 344 6.35 -10.37 -11.71
CA ILE A 344 7.45 -10.78 -12.59
C ILE A 344 7.47 -9.90 -13.85
N PRO A 345 8.54 -9.13 -14.10
CA PRO A 345 8.65 -8.33 -15.31
C PRO A 345 8.82 -9.21 -16.56
N ASN A 346 8.12 -8.89 -17.66
CA ASN A 346 8.27 -9.57 -18.96
C ASN A 346 9.73 -9.67 -19.45
N LYS A 347 10.58 -8.71 -19.09
CA LYS A 347 12.01 -8.75 -19.41
C LYS A 347 12.70 -9.96 -18.78
N LEU A 348 12.32 -10.40 -17.58
CA LEU A 348 12.87 -11.60 -16.93
C LEU A 348 12.50 -12.85 -17.73
N ILE A 349 11.21 -13.01 -18.03
CA ILE A 349 10.69 -14.15 -18.82
C ILE A 349 11.41 -14.24 -20.17
N LYS A 350 11.61 -13.10 -20.83
CA LYS A 350 12.33 -13.03 -22.11
C LYS A 350 13.80 -13.44 -22.04
N VAL A 351 14.53 -13.02 -21.00
CA VAL A 351 15.95 -13.39 -20.89
C VAL A 351 16.13 -14.85 -20.48
N SER A 352 15.20 -15.41 -19.68
CA SER A 352 15.22 -16.83 -19.28
C SER A 352 14.42 -17.74 -20.19
N LYS A 353 14.08 -17.30 -21.41
CA LYS A 353 13.24 -18.03 -22.37
C LYS A 353 13.63 -19.50 -22.52
N LEU A 354 14.91 -19.78 -22.74
CA LEU A 354 15.40 -21.15 -22.96
C LEU A 354 15.27 -22.04 -21.72
N LEU A 355 15.42 -21.47 -20.52
CA LEU A 355 15.28 -22.21 -19.26
C LEU A 355 13.81 -22.49 -18.91
N LEU A 356 12.92 -21.55 -19.23
CA LEU A 356 11.50 -21.64 -18.87
C LEU A 356 10.69 -22.45 -19.88
N THR A 357 11.10 -22.48 -21.15
CA THR A 357 10.34 -23.12 -22.24
C THR A 357 9.96 -24.57 -21.93
N PRO A 358 10.89 -25.47 -21.54
CA PRO A 358 10.52 -26.87 -21.28
C PRO A 358 9.55 -27.02 -20.09
N LYS A 359 9.74 -26.21 -19.04
CA LYS A 359 8.92 -26.23 -17.83
C LYS A 359 7.50 -25.73 -18.09
N LEU A 360 7.37 -24.61 -18.82
CA LEU A 360 6.09 -24.03 -19.19
C LEU A 360 5.33 -24.91 -20.19
N THR A 361 6.02 -25.52 -21.15
CA THR A 361 5.43 -26.46 -22.11
C THR A 361 4.79 -27.64 -21.38
N ASN A 362 5.51 -28.24 -20.43
CA ASN A 362 4.97 -29.30 -19.58
C ASN A 362 3.75 -28.83 -18.76
N LEU A 363 3.86 -27.66 -18.12
CA LEU A 363 2.75 -27.08 -17.35
C LEU A 363 1.50 -26.85 -18.20
N TYR A 364 1.63 -26.26 -19.40
CA TYR A 364 0.51 -26.02 -20.30
C TYR A 364 -0.14 -27.32 -20.76
N ASN A 365 0.66 -28.33 -21.13
CA ASN A 365 0.14 -29.64 -21.51
C ASN A 365 -0.57 -30.35 -20.34
N LEU A 366 -0.06 -30.21 -19.12
CA LEU A 366 -0.72 -30.73 -17.92
C LEU A 366 -2.08 -30.03 -17.68
N CYS A 367 -2.14 -28.71 -17.87
CA CYS A 367 -3.38 -27.94 -17.76
C CYS A 367 -4.41 -28.41 -18.79
N LEU A 368 -4.01 -28.56 -20.06
CA LEU A 368 -4.89 -29.05 -21.13
C LEU A 368 -5.39 -30.46 -20.85
N LYS A 369 -4.51 -31.37 -20.42
CA LYS A 369 -4.86 -32.76 -20.12
C LYS A 369 -5.83 -32.90 -18.94
N GLN A 370 -5.68 -32.06 -17.90
CA GLN A 370 -6.54 -32.10 -16.71
C GLN A 370 -7.77 -31.20 -16.80
N GLY A 371 -7.84 -30.30 -17.79
CA GLY A 371 -8.88 -29.28 -17.88
C GLY A 371 -8.84 -28.27 -16.71
N GLN A 372 -7.68 -28.10 -16.09
CA GLN A 372 -7.47 -27.26 -14.90
C GLN A 372 -6.40 -26.21 -15.18
N TYR A 373 -6.51 -25.07 -14.51
CA TYR A 373 -5.59 -23.94 -14.67
C TYR A 373 -5.18 -23.39 -13.30
N PRO A 374 -3.96 -22.86 -13.15
CA PRO A 374 -3.52 -22.22 -11.92
C PRO A 374 -4.50 -21.13 -11.49
N ARG A 375 -4.81 -21.08 -10.20
CA ARG A 375 -5.74 -20.08 -9.63
C ARG A 375 -5.29 -18.65 -9.91
N GLU A 376 -3.98 -18.42 -9.88
CA GLU A 376 -3.35 -17.11 -10.09
C GLU A 376 -3.62 -16.55 -11.49
N TRP A 377 -3.89 -17.40 -12.48
CA TRP A 377 -4.23 -16.94 -13.84
C TRP A 377 -5.67 -16.45 -13.97
N LYS A 378 -6.50 -16.67 -12.94
CA LYS A 378 -7.89 -16.21 -12.88
C LYS A 378 -8.01 -14.86 -12.16
N GLU A 379 -6.93 -14.38 -11.56
CA GLU A 379 -6.87 -13.08 -10.90
C GLU A 379 -6.58 -11.99 -11.95
N VAL A 380 -7.43 -10.96 -12.01
CA VAL A 380 -7.34 -9.84 -12.97
C VAL A 380 -6.85 -8.57 -12.30
#